data_AF-A0A0J1ESI0-F1
#
_entry.id   AF-A0A0J1ESI0-F1
#
_cell.length_a   1.000
_cell.length_b   1.000
_cell.length_c   1.000
_cell.angle_alpha   90.00
_cell.angle_beta   90.00
_cell.angle_gamma   90.00
#
_symmetry.space_group_name_H-M   'P 1'
#
loop_
_entity.id
_entity.type
_entity.pdbx_description
1 polymer ?
#
loop_
_entity_poly.entity_id
_entity_poly.type
_entity_poly.pdbx_seq_one_letter_code
_entity_poly.pdbx_strand_id
1 'polypeptide(L)'
;MNSAPLTSEAIHAELERVRADFHALVTEATPADLRRPSSGTRWTNGQLLFHMFFGYLIVRRLLPLVRLMGRLPDQVSRSFARALEAGTGAFHVINYQSDRGAARVIHGPRLIRWFDRTLDILQARLKTESEDALARGMHMPVHWDPYFRDWMSLAEIYHYGTQHYDHHRQQLTLSRAP
;
A
#
# COMPACT_ATOMS: atom_id res chain seq x y z
N MET A 1 2.55 4.39 24.57
CA MET A 1 2.02 3.01 24.44
C MET A 1 3.03 2.26 23.59
N ASN A 2 3.73 1.27 24.16
CA ASN A 2 4.64 0.41 23.40
C ASN A 2 3.77 -0.49 22.51
N SER A 3 3.62 -0.13 21.24
CA SER A 3 3.18 -1.09 20.24
C SER A 3 4.17 -2.26 20.25
N ALA A 4 3.66 -3.49 20.24
CA ALA A 4 4.51 -4.67 20.07
C ALA A 4 5.42 -4.48 18.84
N PRO A 5 6.67 -5.00 18.87
CA PRO A 5 7.57 -4.86 17.74
C PRO A 5 6.91 -5.43 16.48
N LEU A 6 7.01 -4.71 15.36
CA LEU A 6 6.56 -5.18 14.04
C LEU A 6 7.45 -6.34 13.58
N THR A 7 7.10 -7.57 13.95
CA THR A 7 7.86 -8.76 13.56
C THR A 7 7.52 -9.20 12.14
N SER A 8 8.43 -9.97 11.54
CA SER A 8 8.22 -10.57 10.21
C SER A 8 6.97 -11.45 10.19
N GLU A 9 6.73 -12.21 11.26
CA GLU A 9 5.55 -13.07 11.40
C GLU A 9 4.26 -12.26 11.49
N ALA A 10 4.26 -11.15 12.24
CA ALA A 10 3.10 -10.27 12.34
C ALA A 10 2.75 -9.66 10.98
N ILE A 11 3.74 -9.14 10.26
CA ILE A 11 3.55 -8.60 8.91
C ILE A 11 3.07 -9.70 7.96
N HIS A 12 3.63 -10.91 8.03
CA HIS A 12 3.16 -12.03 7.19
C HIS A 12 1.69 -12.37 7.47
N ALA A 13 1.27 -12.38 8.73
CA ALA A 13 -0.13 -12.62 9.11
C ALA A 13 -1.06 -11.51 8.59
N GLU A 14 -0.61 -10.25 8.63
CA GLU A 14 -1.34 -9.14 8.01
C GLU A 14 -1.54 -9.36 6.51
N LEU A 15 -0.49 -9.75 5.78
CA LEU A 15 -0.55 -9.98 4.33
C LEU A 15 -1.51 -11.13 3.97
N GLU A 16 -1.59 -12.19 4.77
CA GLU A 16 -2.58 -13.26 4.56
C GLU A 16 -4.01 -12.81 4.87
N ARG A 17 -4.22 -12.02 5.94
CA ARG A 17 -5.53 -11.47 6.28
C ARG A 17 -6.06 -10.60 5.14
N VAL A 18 -5.26 -9.65 4.65
CA VAL A 18 -5.69 -8.76 3.55
C VAL A 18 -5.89 -9.53 2.25
N ARG A 19 -5.14 -10.61 2.01
CA ARG A 19 -5.38 -11.52 0.88
C ARG A 19 -6.80 -12.08 0.92
N ALA A 20 -7.16 -12.73 2.02
CA ALA A 20 -8.48 -13.34 2.18
C ALA A 20 -9.60 -12.29 2.07
N ASP A 21 -9.44 -11.15 2.75
CA ASP A 21 -10.42 -10.06 2.72
C ASP A 21 -10.57 -9.46 1.32
N PHE A 22 -9.47 -9.22 0.60
CA PHE A 22 -9.52 -8.65 -0.75
C PHE A 22 -10.19 -9.60 -1.75
N HIS A 23 -9.94 -10.90 -1.64
CA HIS A 23 -10.64 -11.91 -2.44
C HIS A 23 -12.15 -11.88 -2.21
N ALA A 24 -12.59 -11.81 -0.94
CA ALA A 24 -14.00 -11.69 -0.61
C ALA A 24 -14.61 -10.40 -1.20
N LEU A 25 -13.98 -9.24 -0.96
CA LEU A 25 -14.45 -7.95 -1.47
C LEU A 25 -14.61 -7.93 -3.00
N VAL A 26 -13.64 -8.48 -3.75
CA VAL A 26 -13.68 -8.47 -5.21
C VAL A 26 -14.65 -9.50 -5.78
N THR A 27 -14.83 -10.63 -5.10
CA THR A 27 -15.68 -11.74 -5.59
C THR A 27 -17.16 -11.49 -5.30
N GLU A 28 -17.47 -10.90 -4.15
CA GLU A 28 -18.85 -10.65 -3.69
C GLU A 28 -19.44 -9.34 -4.22
N ALA A 29 -18.60 -8.37 -4.62
CA ALA A 29 -19.08 -7.09 -5.12
C ALA A 29 -19.84 -7.23 -6.44
N THR A 30 -21.10 -6.76 -6.46
CA THR A 30 -21.88 -6.73 -7.69
C THR A 30 -21.37 -5.63 -8.64
N PRO A 31 -21.68 -5.70 -9.95
CA PRO A 31 -21.37 -4.60 -10.86
C PRO A 31 -21.97 -3.25 -10.44
N ALA A 32 -23.10 -3.26 -9.74
CA ALA A 32 -23.71 -2.03 -9.21
C ALA A 32 -22.90 -1.47 -8.03
N ASP A 33 -22.43 -2.32 -7.12
CA ASP A 33 -21.57 -1.91 -6.01
C ASP A 33 -20.27 -1.29 -6.52
N LEU A 34 -19.62 -1.91 -7.51
CA LEU A 34 -18.35 -1.43 -8.07
C LEU A 34 -18.46 -0.03 -8.73
N ARG A 35 -19.64 0.31 -9.26
CA ARG A 35 -19.92 1.64 -9.86
C ARG A 35 -20.35 2.68 -8.84
N ARG A 36 -20.83 2.28 -7.66
CA ARG A 36 -21.27 3.19 -6.60
C ARG A 36 -20.10 4.04 -6.09
N PRO A 37 -20.32 5.33 -5.73
CA PRO A 37 -19.33 6.15 -5.05
C PRO A 37 -18.92 5.54 -3.70
N SER A 38 -17.62 5.56 -3.41
CA SER A 38 -17.10 5.25 -2.08
C SER A 38 -17.30 6.45 -1.12
N SER A 39 -17.20 6.20 0.18
CA SER A 39 -17.39 7.20 1.22
C SER A 39 -16.12 8.04 1.44
N GLY A 40 -16.24 9.37 1.44
CA GLY A 40 -15.13 10.26 1.75
C GLY A 40 -14.03 10.34 0.68
N THR A 41 -14.25 9.76 -0.51
CA THR A 41 -13.28 9.85 -1.62
C THR A 41 -13.96 10.30 -2.93
N ARG A 42 -13.15 10.57 -3.96
CA ARG A 42 -13.60 10.92 -5.31
C ARG A 42 -13.74 9.69 -6.24
N TRP A 43 -13.53 8.48 -5.71
CA TRP A 43 -13.50 7.23 -6.47
C TRP A 43 -14.79 6.42 -6.30
N THR A 44 -15.11 5.59 -7.30
CA THR A 44 -16.07 4.49 -7.12
C THR A 44 -15.45 3.34 -6.32
N ASN A 45 -16.25 2.41 -5.81
CA ASN A 45 -15.73 1.25 -5.09
C ASN A 45 -14.74 0.43 -5.94
N GLY A 46 -14.99 0.24 -7.24
CA GLY A 46 -14.06 -0.47 -8.13
C GLY A 46 -12.71 0.25 -8.30
N GLN A 47 -12.72 1.59 -8.35
CA GLN A 47 -11.49 2.39 -8.39
C GLN A 47 -10.76 2.35 -7.04
N LEU A 48 -11.49 2.39 -5.93
CA LEU A 48 -10.91 2.32 -4.59
C LEU A 48 -10.31 0.93 -4.31
N LEU A 49 -10.91 -0.16 -4.78
CA LEU A 49 -10.32 -1.51 -4.71
C LEU A 49 -9.01 -1.59 -5.48
N PHE A 50 -8.92 -0.96 -6.66
CA PHE A 50 -7.65 -0.84 -7.36
C PHE A 50 -6.64 -0.01 -6.55
N HIS A 51 -7.07 1.11 -5.96
CA HIS A 51 -6.20 1.96 -5.15
C HIS A 51 -5.64 1.23 -3.92
N MET A 52 -6.45 0.42 -3.22
CA MET A 52 -6.02 -0.46 -2.13
C MET A 52 -4.92 -1.43 -2.60
N PHE A 53 -5.06 -2.03 -3.80
CA PHE A 53 -3.99 -2.82 -4.41
C PHE A 53 -2.75 -1.96 -4.77
N PHE A 54 -2.96 -0.75 -5.29
CA PHE A 54 -1.89 0.15 -5.71
C PHE A 54 -0.95 0.50 -4.55
N GLY A 55 -1.46 0.63 -3.32
CA GLY A 55 -0.63 0.79 -2.11
C GLY A 55 0.46 -0.28 -1.99
N TYR A 56 0.15 -1.55 -2.25
CA TYR A 56 1.13 -2.65 -2.23
C TYR A 56 2.11 -2.62 -3.41
N LEU A 57 1.71 -2.08 -4.57
CA LEU A 57 2.65 -1.81 -5.66
C LEU A 57 3.67 -0.75 -5.25
N ILE A 58 3.23 0.31 -4.56
CA ILE A 58 4.12 1.33 -4.01
C ILE A 58 5.06 0.72 -2.98
N VAL A 59 4.57 -0.05 -2.01
CA VAL A 59 5.42 -0.78 -1.04
C VAL A 59 6.49 -1.57 -1.77
N ARG A 60 6.12 -2.40 -2.75
CA ARG A 60 7.06 -3.22 -3.53
C ARG A 60 8.16 -2.39 -4.21
N ARG A 61 7.84 -1.17 -4.65
CA ARG A 61 8.80 -0.22 -5.27
C ARG A 61 9.66 0.50 -4.24
N LEU A 62 9.12 0.78 -3.06
CA LEU A 62 9.85 1.40 -1.95
C LEU A 62 10.88 0.43 -1.33
N LEU A 63 10.59 -0.87 -1.22
CA LEU A 63 11.51 -1.82 -0.59
C LEU A 63 12.96 -1.74 -1.09
N PRO A 64 13.28 -1.83 -2.40
CA PRO A 64 14.66 -1.71 -2.87
C PRO A 64 15.26 -0.31 -2.61
N LEU A 65 14.45 0.74 -2.66
CA LEU A 65 14.88 2.11 -2.40
C LEU A 65 15.26 2.30 -0.93
N VAL A 66 14.44 1.83 0.00
CA VAL A 66 14.71 1.85 1.45
C VAL A 66 15.98 1.06 1.76
N ARG A 67 16.16 -0.13 1.15
CA ARG A 67 17.40 -0.93 1.34
C ARG A 67 18.65 -0.19 0.85
N LEU A 68 18.55 0.56 -0.24
CA LEU A 68 19.66 1.38 -0.74
C LEU A 68 19.93 2.56 0.18
N MET A 69 18.89 3.36 0.47
CA MET A 69 19.00 4.58 1.28
C MET A 69 19.45 4.29 2.71
N GLY A 70 19.01 3.18 3.30
CA GLY A 70 19.43 2.76 4.64
C GLY A 70 20.90 2.33 4.75
N ARG A 71 21.64 2.29 3.64
CA ARG A 71 23.11 2.08 3.61
C ARG A 71 23.87 3.35 3.24
N LEU A 72 23.18 4.41 2.83
CA LEU A 72 23.78 5.68 2.45
C LEU A 72 23.81 6.63 3.66
N PRO A 73 24.65 7.69 3.63
CA PRO A 73 24.62 8.72 4.65
C PRO A 73 23.24 9.37 4.77
N ASP A 74 22.81 9.66 5.99
CA ASP A 74 21.48 10.21 6.33
C ASP A 74 21.10 11.44 5.46
N GLN A 75 22.07 12.31 5.18
CA GLN A 75 21.88 13.52 4.36
C GLN A 75 21.40 13.22 2.93
N VAL A 76 21.84 12.10 2.34
CA VAL A 76 21.40 11.68 1.00
C VAL A 76 19.92 11.34 1.03
N SER A 77 19.50 10.55 2.03
CA SER A 77 18.09 10.17 2.19
C SER A 77 17.19 11.39 2.46
N ARG A 78 17.62 12.34 3.31
CA ARG A 78 16.87 13.58 3.54
C ARG A 78 16.73 14.43 2.29
N SER A 79 17.80 14.57 1.52
CA SER A 79 17.78 15.37 0.28
C SER A 79 16.85 14.74 -0.76
N PHE A 80 16.90 13.42 -0.88
CA PHE A 80 15.98 12.67 -1.73
C PHE A 80 14.51 12.84 -1.30
N ALA A 81 14.21 12.71 -0.01
CA ALA A 81 12.86 12.91 0.52
C ALA A 81 12.34 14.33 0.24
N ARG A 82 13.17 15.36 0.44
CA ARG A 82 12.81 16.76 0.10
C ARG A 82 12.50 16.97 -1.38
N ALA A 83 13.25 16.29 -2.27
CA ALA A 83 12.98 16.36 -3.70
C ALA A 83 11.62 15.74 -4.06
N LEU A 84 11.27 14.61 -3.45
CA LEU A 84 9.95 14.00 -3.61
C LEU A 84 8.83 14.87 -3.01
N GLU A 85 9.08 15.43 -1.83
CA GLU A 85 8.18 16.35 -1.12
C GLU A 85 7.85 17.60 -1.96
N ALA A 86 8.82 18.13 -2.71
CA ALA A 86 8.55 19.22 -3.66
C ALA A 86 7.61 18.81 -4.82
N GLY A 87 7.52 17.50 -5.11
CA GLY A 87 6.67 16.91 -6.14
C GLY A 87 5.25 16.53 -5.67
N THR A 88 4.86 16.82 -4.43
CA THR A 88 3.60 16.37 -3.81
C THR A 88 2.35 16.67 -4.67
N GLY A 89 2.26 17.87 -5.25
CA GLY A 89 1.12 18.21 -6.12
C GLY A 89 1.03 17.31 -7.36
N ALA A 90 2.16 17.03 -8.01
CA ALA A 90 2.20 16.14 -9.17
C ALA A 90 1.88 14.69 -8.78
N PHE A 91 2.39 14.24 -7.63
CA PHE A 91 2.08 12.92 -7.08
C PHE A 91 0.57 12.72 -6.90
N HIS A 92 -0.14 13.66 -6.27
CA HIS A 92 -1.60 13.53 -6.07
C HIS A 92 -2.38 13.45 -7.38
N VAL A 93 -1.95 14.21 -8.40
CA VAL A 93 -2.57 14.17 -9.74
C VAL A 93 -2.35 12.80 -10.39
N ILE A 94 -1.11 12.31 -10.39
CA ILE A 94 -0.76 11.02 -10.97
C ILE A 94 -1.52 9.90 -10.25
N ASN A 95 -1.49 9.89 -8.92
CA ASN A 95 -2.17 8.90 -8.08
C ASN A 95 -3.67 8.82 -8.41
N TYR A 96 -4.37 9.96 -8.42
CA TYR A 96 -5.79 9.98 -8.77
C TYR A 96 -6.09 9.47 -10.18
N GLN A 97 -5.28 9.86 -11.16
CA GLN A 97 -5.51 9.54 -12.57
C GLN A 97 -5.11 8.10 -12.91
N SER A 98 -4.04 7.59 -12.29
CA SER A 98 -3.62 6.19 -12.47
C SER A 98 -4.70 5.24 -12.00
N ASP A 99 -5.34 5.52 -10.86
CA ASP A 99 -6.38 4.65 -10.33
C ASP A 99 -7.63 4.65 -11.21
N ARG A 100 -8.03 5.83 -11.70
CA ARG A 100 -9.15 5.95 -12.64
C ARG A 100 -8.89 5.26 -13.98
N GLY A 101 -7.66 5.31 -14.46
CA GLY A 101 -7.25 4.68 -15.71
C GLY A 101 -7.15 3.17 -15.57
N ALA A 102 -6.35 2.71 -14.61
CA ALA A 102 -6.00 1.31 -14.42
C ALA A 102 -7.18 0.46 -13.96
N ALA A 103 -8.09 0.99 -13.12
CA ALA A 103 -9.29 0.28 -12.70
C ALA A 103 -10.24 -0.08 -13.86
N ARG A 104 -10.09 0.55 -15.04
CA ARG A 104 -10.84 0.17 -16.26
C ARG A 104 -10.30 -1.08 -16.95
N VAL A 105 -9.05 -1.47 -16.64
CA VAL A 105 -8.33 -2.54 -17.34
C VAL A 105 -7.97 -3.68 -16.39
N ILE A 106 -7.75 -3.36 -15.11
CA ILE A 106 -7.38 -4.27 -14.03
C ILE A 106 -8.51 -4.26 -13.00
N HIS A 107 -9.47 -5.17 -13.18
CA HIS A 107 -10.61 -5.35 -12.29
C HIS A 107 -11.00 -6.84 -12.21
N GLY A 108 -11.83 -7.20 -11.22
CA GLY A 108 -12.34 -8.56 -11.05
C GLY A 108 -11.22 -9.62 -10.95
N PRO A 109 -11.29 -10.74 -11.68
CA PRO A 109 -10.27 -11.81 -11.59
C PRO A 109 -8.84 -11.37 -11.92
N ARG A 110 -8.68 -10.36 -12.79
CA ARG A 110 -7.36 -9.83 -13.13
C ARG A 110 -6.76 -9.04 -11.96
N LEU A 111 -7.59 -8.29 -11.24
CA LEU A 111 -7.18 -7.54 -10.06
C LEU A 111 -6.72 -8.49 -8.95
N ILE A 112 -7.50 -9.55 -8.67
CA ILE A 112 -7.14 -10.60 -7.72
C ILE A 112 -5.77 -11.21 -8.06
N ARG A 113 -5.56 -11.65 -9.31
CA ARG A 113 -4.29 -12.26 -9.73
C ARG A 113 -3.09 -11.33 -9.55
N TRP A 114 -3.26 -10.03 -9.80
CA TRP A 114 -2.19 -9.05 -9.63
C TRP A 114 -1.90 -8.75 -8.17
N PHE A 115 -2.95 -8.71 -7.35
CA PHE A 115 -2.84 -8.61 -5.90
C PHE A 115 -2.07 -9.81 -5.34
N ASP A 116 -2.50 -11.03 -5.66
CA ASP A 116 -1.86 -12.26 -5.18
C ASP A 116 -0.37 -12.30 -5.53
N ARG A 117 -0.05 -12.07 -6.80
CA ARG A 117 1.34 -12.04 -7.25
C ARG A 117 2.18 -10.99 -6.52
N THR A 118 1.58 -9.85 -6.18
CA THR A 118 2.29 -8.80 -5.47
C THR A 118 2.54 -9.21 -4.02
N LEU A 119 1.54 -9.77 -3.34
CA LEU A 119 1.71 -10.31 -1.99
C LEU A 119 2.72 -11.45 -1.94
N ASP A 120 2.71 -12.38 -2.91
CA ASP A 120 3.69 -13.48 -2.98
C ASP A 120 5.13 -12.94 -3.04
N ILE A 121 5.36 -11.89 -3.85
CA ILE A 121 6.66 -11.23 -3.96
C ILE A 121 7.05 -10.56 -2.65
N LEU A 122 6.11 -9.91 -1.97
CA LEU A 122 6.35 -9.24 -0.69
C LEU A 122 6.67 -10.26 0.41
N GLN A 123 5.90 -11.34 0.51
CA GLN A 123 6.12 -12.41 1.48
C GLN A 123 7.43 -13.17 1.23
N ALA A 124 7.75 -13.48 -0.03
CA ALA A 124 9.01 -14.12 -0.39
C ALA A 124 10.22 -13.25 0.00
N ARG A 125 10.13 -11.93 -0.20
CA ARG A 125 11.17 -10.99 0.23
C ARG A 125 11.26 -10.92 1.74
N LEU A 126 10.13 -10.76 2.43
CA LEU A 126 10.04 -10.66 3.88
C LEU A 126 10.70 -11.85 4.59
N LYS A 127 10.52 -13.08 4.06
CA LYS A 127 11.17 -14.31 4.57
C LYS A 127 12.70 -14.28 4.52
N THR A 128 13.28 -13.42 3.70
CA THR A 128 14.74 -13.32 3.51
C THR A 128 15.35 -12.09 4.17
N GLU A 129 14.53 -11.20 4.74
CA GLU A 129 15.05 -10.02 5.45
C GLU A 129 15.56 -10.43 6.83
N SER A 130 16.77 -9.98 7.17
CA SER A 130 17.26 -10.04 8.55
C SER A 130 16.61 -8.94 9.40
N GLU A 131 16.64 -9.11 10.73
CA GLU A 131 16.17 -8.08 11.67
C GLU A 131 16.89 -6.73 11.44
N ASP A 132 18.21 -6.75 11.23
CA ASP A 132 18.98 -5.55 10.87
C ASP A 132 18.51 -4.90 9.56
N ALA A 133 18.08 -5.69 8.58
CA ALA A 133 17.54 -5.16 7.33
C ALA A 133 16.17 -4.52 7.52
N LEU A 134 15.33 -5.15 8.35
CA LEU A 134 14.00 -4.65 8.73
C LEU A 134 14.09 -3.35 9.54
N ALA A 135 15.13 -3.19 10.35
CA ALA A 135 15.39 -1.99 11.16
C ALA A 135 16.00 -0.83 10.36
N ARG A 136 16.60 -1.07 9.18
CA ARG A 136 17.08 0.02 8.31
C ARG A 136 15.90 0.76 7.68
N GLY A 137 16.10 2.04 7.38
CA GLY A 137 15.03 2.90 6.88
C GLY A 137 15.52 4.07 6.04
N MET A 138 14.58 4.93 5.68
CA MET A 138 14.85 6.16 4.93
C MET A 138 13.85 7.25 5.31
N HIS A 139 14.21 8.49 4.96
CA HIS A 139 13.28 9.62 5.03
C HIS A 139 12.21 9.54 3.96
N MET A 140 10.97 9.90 4.31
CA MET A 140 9.80 9.81 3.43
C MET A 140 9.17 11.20 3.18
N PRO A 141 8.52 11.40 2.02
CA PRO A 141 7.76 12.63 1.76
C PRO A 141 6.41 12.59 2.51
N VAL A 142 6.37 13.18 3.71
CA VAL A 142 5.25 13.04 4.67
C VAL A 142 3.91 13.55 4.18
N HIS A 143 3.84 14.42 3.16
CA HIS A 143 2.55 14.87 2.62
C HIS A 143 2.01 14.00 1.49
N TRP A 144 2.74 12.97 1.06
CA TRP A 144 2.24 12.05 0.04
C TRP A 144 1.13 11.15 0.57
N ASP A 145 1.24 10.73 1.84
CA ASP A 145 0.25 9.86 2.47
C ASP A 145 0.20 10.12 3.99
N PRO A 146 -0.99 10.13 4.63
CA PRO A 146 -1.13 10.36 6.07
C PRO A 146 -0.34 9.40 6.97
N TYR A 147 0.03 8.22 6.48
CA TYR A 147 0.78 7.22 7.23
C TYR A 147 2.30 7.33 7.03
N PHE A 148 2.77 8.20 6.12
CA PHE A 148 4.19 8.48 5.98
C PHE A 148 4.69 9.35 7.13
N ARG A 149 5.78 8.90 7.76
CA ARG A 149 6.51 9.64 8.80
C ARG A 149 7.85 10.12 8.25
N ASP A 150 8.43 11.14 8.90
CA ASP A 150 9.70 11.75 8.47
C ASP A 150 10.74 10.68 8.16
N TRP A 151 10.83 9.64 9.01
CA TRP A 151 11.63 8.45 8.78
C TRP A 151 10.80 7.19 9.00
N MET A 152 11.00 6.20 8.13
CA MET A 152 10.36 4.89 8.22
C MET A 152 11.35 3.76 7.96
N SER A 153 11.29 2.71 8.78
CA SER A 153 12.03 1.46 8.60
C SER A 153 11.42 0.59 7.52
N LEU A 154 12.18 -0.40 7.03
CA LEU A 154 11.67 -1.37 6.06
C LEU A 154 10.48 -2.16 6.62
N ALA A 155 10.49 -2.50 7.91
CA ALA A 155 9.33 -3.13 8.57
C ALA A 155 8.10 -2.21 8.57
N GLU A 156 8.29 -0.92 8.86
CA GLU A 156 7.21 0.07 8.85
C GLU A 156 6.67 0.30 7.43
N ILE A 157 7.51 0.20 6.40
CA ILE A 157 7.08 0.28 4.99
C ILE A 157 6.28 -0.96 4.56
N TYR A 158 6.60 -2.16 5.05
CA TYR A 158 5.73 -3.32 4.85
C TYR A 158 4.37 -3.13 5.53
N HIS A 159 4.39 -2.74 6.81
CA HIS A 159 3.18 -2.53 7.61
C HIS A 159 2.29 -1.41 7.06
N TYR A 160 2.90 -0.35 6.52
CA TYR A 160 2.18 0.75 5.85
C TYR A 160 1.20 0.25 4.79
N GLY A 161 1.55 -0.79 4.01
CA GLY A 161 0.64 -1.35 3.01
C GLY A 161 -0.68 -1.82 3.62
N THR A 162 -0.62 -2.45 4.80
CA THR A 162 -1.79 -2.89 5.56
C THR A 162 -2.56 -1.71 6.16
N GLN A 163 -1.87 -0.70 6.70
CA GLN A 163 -2.51 0.50 7.25
C GLN A 163 -3.29 1.27 6.17
N HIS A 164 -2.67 1.45 5.01
CA HIS A 164 -3.28 2.04 3.81
C HIS A 164 -4.50 1.23 3.35
N TYR A 165 -4.36 -0.09 3.28
CA TYR A 165 -5.47 -1.00 2.93
C TYR A 165 -6.65 -0.85 3.89
N ASP A 166 -6.42 -0.96 5.20
CA ASP A 166 -7.48 -0.95 6.20
C ASP A 166 -8.20 0.41 6.25
N HIS A 167 -7.47 1.50 6.04
CA HIS A 167 -8.04 2.84 5.90
C HIS A 167 -9.06 2.91 4.77
N HIS A 168 -8.65 2.50 3.57
CA HIS A 168 -9.51 2.56 2.38
C HIS A 168 -10.61 1.50 2.39
N ARG A 169 -10.38 0.37 3.07
CA ARG A 169 -11.42 -0.63 3.28
C ARG A 169 -12.65 -0.05 4.00
N GLN A 170 -12.45 0.86 4.95
CA GLN A 170 -13.54 1.52 5.69
C GLN A 170 -14.35 2.51 4.82
N GLN A 171 -13.78 2.93 3.70
CA GLN A 171 -14.42 3.86 2.77
C GLN A 171 -15.27 3.14 1.71
N LEU A 172 -15.16 1.81 1.58
CA LEU A 172 -15.97 1.03 0.66
C LEU A 172 -17.46 1.04 1.05
N THR A 173 -18.33 1.22 0.07
CA THR A 173 -19.80 1.25 0.24
C THR A 173 -20.46 0.04 -0.44
N LEU A 174 -19.86 -1.14 -0.26
CA LEU A 174 -20.38 -2.39 -0.80
C LEU A 174 -21.62 -2.84 -0.03
N SER A 175 -22.63 -3.29 -0.77
CA SER A 175 -23.77 -3.97 -0.16
C SER A 175 -23.28 -5.33 0.34
N ARG A 176 -23.44 -5.63 1.64
CA ARG A 176 -23.18 -6.99 2.12
C ARG A 176 -24.21 -7.90 1.44
N ALA A 177 -23.77 -8.99 0.82
CA ALA A 177 -24.71 -10.01 0.38
C ALA A 177 -25.55 -10.44 1.61
N PRO A 178 -26.87 -10.63 1.45
CA PRO A 178 -27.72 -11.11 2.54
C PRO A 178 -27.25 -12.47 3.07
#